data_AF-A0A9D7F248-F1
#
_entry.id   AF-A0A9D7F248-F1
#
_cell.length_a   1.000
_cell.length_b   1.000
_cell.length_c   1.000
_cell.angle_alpha   90.00
_cell.angle_beta   90.00
_cell.angle_gamma   90.00
#
_symmetry.space_group_name_H-M   'P 1'
#
loop_
_entity.id
_entity.type
_entity.pdbx_description
1 polymer ?
#
loop_
_entity_poly.entity_id
_entity_poly.type
_entity_poly.pdbx_seq_one_letter_code
_entity_poly.pdbx_strand_id
1 'polypeptide(L)'
;MVRKFLLDFSAAKVIVSLGADFLGTWLSPVEFAKGYSKGRKIDEKNPSMSKHYHFEGHLSMTGSNADERFTHRPSETGAIAVALLAELGGNCSINCRCKTGSRN
;
A
#
# COMPACT_ATOMS: atom_id res chain seq x y z
N MET A 1 -13.95 13.56 22.62
CA MET A 1 -13.28 13.60 21.30
C MET A 1 -12.39 12.37 21.19
N VAL A 2 -12.89 11.29 20.59
CA VAL A 2 -12.14 10.02 20.49
C VAL A 2 -11.19 10.14 19.30
N ARG A 3 -9.88 10.21 19.54
CA ARG A 3 -8.88 10.15 18.46
C ARG A 3 -8.97 8.77 17.83
N LYS A 4 -9.32 8.72 16.54
CA LYS A 4 -9.41 7.46 15.80
C LYS A 4 -7.97 7.00 15.51
N PHE A 5 -7.52 5.99 16.24
CA PHE A 5 -6.17 5.40 16.11
C PHE A 5 -6.01 4.54 14.84
N LEU A 6 -7.08 4.38 14.06
CA LEU A 6 -7.14 3.56 12.86
C LEU A 6 -6.66 4.35 11.63
N LEU A 7 -6.10 3.64 10.66
CA LEU A 7 -5.66 4.20 9.37
C LEU A 7 -6.83 4.86 8.63
N ASP A 8 -6.63 6.09 8.13
CA ASP A 8 -7.64 6.82 7.35
C ASP A 8 -7.29 6.81 5.85
N PHE A 9 -8.03 6.00 5.08
CA PHE A 9 -7.88 5.92 3.63
C PHE A 9 -8.59 7.05 2.88
N SER A 10 -9.46 7.83 3.53
CA SER A 10 -10.26 8.87 2.86
C SER A 10 -9.41 10.05 2.36
N ALA A 11 -8.23 10.27 2.95
CA ALA A 11 -7.32 11.35 2.57
C ALA A 11 -6.11 10.86 1.75
N ALA A 12 -5.99 9.55 1.50
CA ALA A 12 -4.84 8.96 0.82
C ALA A 12 -4.97 9.11 -0.71
N LYS A 13 -3.95 9.70 -1.34
CA LYS A 13 -3.83 9.74 -2.82
C LYS A 13 -3.20 8.47 -3.39
N VAL A 14 -2.28 7.87 -2.64
CA VAL A 14 -1.59 6.64 -3.01
C VAL A 14 -1.59 5.73 -1.79
N ILE A 15 -1.96 4.47 -2.01
CA ILE A 15 -2.02 3.42 -1.01
C ILE A 15 -1.04 2.34 -1.47
N VAL A 16 -0.05 2.04 -0.64
CA VAL A 16 0.87 0.92 -0.85
C VAL A 16 0.61 -0.10 0.25
N SER A 17 0.18 -1.29 -0.14
CA SER A 17 -0.14 -2.38 0.76
C SER A 17 0.90 -3.50 0.63
N LEU A 18 1.45 -3.92 1.77
CA LEU A 18 2.39 -5.03 1.89
C LEU A 18 1.72 -6.16 2.65
N GLY A 19 1.08 -7.09 1.93
CA GLY A 19 0.40 -8.25 2.50
C GLY A 19 -0.78 -7.93 3.42
N ALA A 20 -1.33 -6.71 3.36
CA ALA A 20 -2.41 -6.27 4.24
C ALA A 20 -3.77 -6.35 3.54
N ASP A 21 -4.67 -7.18 4.06
CA ASP A 21 -6.01 -7.37 3.51
C ASP A 21 -7.08 -6.53 4.25
N PHE A 22 -6.97 -5.20 4.14
CA PHE A 22 -7.84 -4.24 4.85
C PHE A 22 -9.29 -4.19 4.35
N LEU A 23 -9.62 -4.81 3.22
CA LEU A 23 -11.01 -4.96 2.75
C LEU A 23 -11.66 -6.27 3.19
N GLY A 24 -10.88 -7.25 3.65
CA GLY A 24 -11.37 -8.57 3.99
C GLY A 24 -11.15 -8.90 5.46
N THR A 25 -9.94 -9.28 5.81
CA THR A 25 -9.64 -9.96 7.09
C THR A 25 -8.89 -9.11 8.10
N TRP A 26 -8.36 -7.94 7.69
CA TRP A 26 -7.42 -7.19 8.51
C TRP A 26 -8.09 -6.15 9.41
N LEU A 27 -7.90 -6.32 10.72
CA LEU A 27 -8.27 -5.45 11.85
C LEU A 27 -9.73 -4.95 11.89
N SER A 28 -10.16 -4.08 10.96
CA SER A 28 -11.51 -3.56 10.88
C SER A 28 -11.92 -3.27 9.42
N PRO A 29 -12.32 -4.31 8.67
CA PRO A 29 -12.58 -4.19 7.24
C PRO A 29 -13.72 -3.22 6.90
N VAL A 30 -14.73 -3.11 7.76
CA VAL A 30 -15.89 -2.23 7.54
C VAL A 30 -15.49 -0.75 7.55
N GLU A 31 -14.67 -0.34 8.51
CA GLU A 31 -14.22 1.04 8.62
C GLU A 31 -13.24 1.40 7.49
N PHE A 32 -12.33 0.49 7.16
CA PHE A 32 -11.37 0.69 6.08
C PHE A 32 -12.02 0.70 4.69
N ALA A 33 -12.98 -0.18 4.43
CA ALA A 33 -13.75 -0.18 3.18
C ALA A 33 -14.51 1.14 2.99
N LYS A 34 -15.04 1.74 4.07
CA LYS A 34 -15.72 3.04 4.00
C LYS A 34 -14.77 4.17 3.58
N GLY A 35 -13.53 4.17 4.07
CA GLY A 35 -12.51 5.14 3.67
C GLY A 35 -12.00 4.89 2.24
N TYR A 36 -11.72 3.63 1.91
CA TYR A 36 -11.21 3.21 0.61
C TYR A 36 -12.17 3.55 -0.53
N SER A 37 -13.46 3.25 -0.37
CA SER A 37 -14.48 3.54 -1.39
C SER A 37 -14.65 5.04 -1.68
N LYS A 38 -14.41 5.91 -0.69
CA LYS A 38 -14.45 7.37 -0.91
C LYS A 38 -13.32 7.83 -1.82
N GLY A 39 -12.11 7.34 -1.61
CA GLY A 39 -10.95 7.67 -2.46
C GLY A 39 -11.05 7.11 -3.88
N ARG A 40 -11.91 6.11 -4.09
CA ARG A 40 -12.16 5.49 -5.40
C ARG A 40 -13.39 6.00 -6.14
N LYS A 41 -14.20 6.85 -5.50
CA LYS A 41 -15.36 7.46 -6.15
C LYS A 41 -14.90 8.67 -6.97
N ILE A 42 -15.07 8.59 -8.29
CA ILE A 42 -14.84 9.73 -9.18
C ILE A 42 -16.10 10.60 -9.15
N ASP A 43 -15.94 11.88 -8.83
CA ASP A 43 -16.96 12.90 -8.98
C ASP A 43 -16.52 13.90 -10.07
N GLU A 44 -17.46 14.47 -10.84
CA GLU A 44 -17.15 15.44 -11.90
C GLU A 44 -16.37 16.66 -11.41
N LYS A 45 -16.54 17.02 -10.13
CA LYS A 45 -15.85 18.13 -9.48
C LYS A 45 -14.43 17.79 -9.04
N ASN A 46 -14.08 16.51 -8.94
CA ASN A 46 -12.75 16.08 -8.54
C ASN A 46 -12.40 14.74 -9.23
N PRO A 47 -11.86 14.77 -10.46
CA PRO A 47 -11.65 13.58 -11.28
C PRO A 47 -10.47 12.71 -10.82
N SER A 48 -9.97 12.90 -9.60
CA SER A 48 -8.83 12.16 -9.06
C SER A 48 -9.28 10.91 -8.31
N MET A 49 -8.63 9.78 -8.60
CA MET A 49 -8.80 8.52 -7.88
C MET A 49 -7.54 8.20 -7.07
N SER A 50 -7.70 7.63 -5.87
CA SER A 50 -6.58 7.07 -5.11
C SER A 50 -5.95 5.88 -5.85
N LYS A 51 -4.63 5.90 -6.04
CA LYS A 51 -3.89 4.78 -6.62
C LYS A 51 -3.59 3.72 -5.55
N HIS A 52 -3.78 2.45 -5.88
CA HIS A 52 -3.54 1.33 -4.97
C HIS A 52 -2.56 0.33 -5.57
N TYR A 53 -1.39 0.21 -4.94
CA TYR A 53 -0.36 -0.79 -5.23
C TYR A 53 -0.39 -1.85 -4.14
N HIS A 54 -0.54 -3.12 -4.53
CA HIS A 54 -0.70 -4.21 -3.59
C HIS A 54 0.32 -5.31 -3.85
N PHE A 55 1.14 -5.58 -2.84
CA PHE A 55 2.14 -6.65 -2.85
C PHE A 55 1.64 -7.78 -1.96
N GLU A 56 1.41 -8.97 -2.51
CA GLU A 56 0.96 -10.13 -1.73
C GLU A 56 1.46 -11.47 -2.27
N GLY A 57 1.59 -12.47 -1.40
CA GLY A 57 1.91 -13.83 -1.81
C GLY A 57 0.69 -14.73 -2.10
N HIS A 58 -0.49 -14.32 -1.66
CA HIS A 58 -1.75 -15.05 -1.84
C HIS A 58 -2.82 -14.08 -2.28
N LEU A 59 -3.80 -14.52 -3.07
CA LEU A 59 -4.86 -13.64 -3.57
C LEU A 59 -5.80 -13.21 -2.44
N SER A 60 -5.90 -11.90 -2.20
CA SER A 60 -6.86 -11.32 -1.25
C SER A 60 -7.94 -10.46 -1.92
N MET A 61 -8.98 -10.10 -1.17
CA MET A 61 -10.00 -9.15 -1.64
C MET A 61 -9.41 -7.77 -1.87
N THR A 62 -8.46 -7.37 -1.03
CA THR A 62 -7.74 -6.10 -1.16
C THR A 62 -6.86 -6.08 -2.42
N GLY A 63 -6.15 -7.16 -2.70
CA GLY A 63 -5.34 -7.30 -3.91
C GLY A 63 -6.17 -7.34 -5.19
N SER A 64 -7.34 -7.99 -5.16
CA SER A 64 -8.26 -8.03 -6.32
C SER A 64 -8.84 -6.66 -6.67
N ASN A 65 -8.97 -5.76 -5.69
CA ASN A 65 -9.46 -4.39 -5.88
C ASN A 65 -8.33 -3.36 -6.07
N ALA A 66 -7.07 -3.79 -6.13
CA ALA A 66 -5.93 -2.92 -6.37
C ALA A 66 -5.83 -2.50 -7.84
N ASP A 67 -5.18 -1.37 -8.11
CA ASP A 67 -4.89 -0.95 -9.48
C ASP A 67 -3.73 -1.77 -10.05
N GLU A 68 -2.69 -1.98 -9.22
CA GLU A 68 -1.51 -2.75 -9.57
C GLU A 68 -1.26 -3.80 -8.50
N ARG A 69 -1.17 -5.06 -8.93
CA ARG A 69 -1.02 -6.20 -8.04
C ARG A 69 0.26 -6.96 -8.37
N PHE A 70 1.19 -6.98 -7.42
CA PHE A 70 2.45 -7.69 -7.52
C PHE A 70 2.42 -8.93 -6.65
N THR A 71 2.68 -10.09 -7.27
CA THR A 71 2.76 -11.35 -6.56
C THR A 71 4.21 -11.66 -6.21
N HIS A 72 4.50 -11.96 -4.95
CA HIS A 72 5.85 -12.27 -4.48
C HIS A 72 5.83 -13.40 -3.45
N ARG A 73 6.97 -14.05 -3.21
CA ARG A 73 7.02 -15.09 -2.17
C ARG A 73 6.97 -14.41 -0.79
N PRO A 74 6.28 -14.95 0.23
CA PRO A 74 6.22 -14.30 1.55
C PRO A 74 7.61 -13.97 2.14
N SER A 75 8.63 -14.78 1.83
CA SER A 75 10.04 -14.54 2.21
C SER A 75 10.66 -13.28 1.61
N GLU A 76 10.13 -12.78 0.48
CA GLU A 76 10.65 -11.63 -0.24
C GLU A 76 10.00 -10.31 0.20
N THR A 77 8.93 -10.35 0.99
CA THR A 77 8.20 -9.15 1.47
C THR A 77 9.13 -8.15 2.16
N GLY A 78 10.06 -8.65 2.98
CA GLY A 78 11.05 -7.81 3.66
C GLY A 78 11.98 -7.10 2.68
N ALA A 79 12.47 -7.80 1.65
CA ALA A 79 13.33 -7.20 0.63
C ALA A 79 12.60 -6.09 -0.16
N ILE A 80 11.30 -6.29 -0.46
CA ILE A 80 10.46 -5.29 -1.12
C ILE A 80 10.29 -4.05 -0.24
N ALA A 81 9.95 -4.23 1.04
CA ALA A 81 9.80 -3.11 1.98
C ALA A 81 11.08 -2.27 2.10
N VAL A 82 12.22 -2.95 2.07
CA VAL A 82 13.54 -2.33 2.17
C VAL A 82 13.92 -1.58 0.89
N ALA A 83 13.62 -2.16 -0.27
CA ALA A 83 13.79 -1.49 -1.55
C ALA A 83 12.93 -0.22 -1.63
N LEU A 84 11.66 -0.30 -1.21
CA LEU A 84 10.77 0.87 -1.13
C LEU A 84 11.33 1.94 -0.19
N LEU A 85 11.83 1.56 0.98
CA LEU A 85 12.43 2.50 1.92
C LEU A 85 13.66 3.19 1.33
N ALA A 86 14.52 2.47 0.61
CA ALA A 86 15.71 3.01 -0.03
C ALA A 86 15.35 4.05 -1.11
N GLU A 87 14.35 3.78 -1.93
CA GLU A 87 13.85 4.73 -2.95
C GLU A 87 13.20 5.97 -2.34
N LEU A 88 12.56 5.83 -1.17
CA LEU A 88 11.98 6.96 -0.42
C LEU A 88 13.04 7.80 0.34
N GLY A 89 14.32 7.43 0.26
CA GLY A 89 15.41 8.15 0.92
C GLY A 89 15.59 7.79 2.40
N GLY A 90 15.02 6.68 2.86
CA GLY A 90 15.24 6.16 4.20
C GLY A 90 16.61 5.49 4.33
N ASN A 91 17.22 5.59 5.52
CA ASN A 91 18.45 4.88 5.82
C ASN A 91 18.20 3.37 5.85
N CYS A 92 18.69 2.67 4.84
CA CYS A 92 18.65 1.22 4.76
C CYS A 92 19.95 0.64 5.34
N SER A 93 19.91 0.10 6.57
CA SER A 93 21.02 -0.66 7.15
C SER A 93 20.72 -2.16 7.10
N ILE A 94 20.55 -2.68 5.90
CA ILE A 94 20.59 -4.13 5.69
C ILE A 94 21.81 -4.37 4.81
N ASN A 95 22.53 -5.44 5.10
CA ASN A 95 23.69 -5.92 4.33
C ASN A 95 23.33 -6.34 2.88
N CYS A 96 22.31 -5.71 2.31
CA CYS A 96 21.89 -5.78 0.93
C CYS A 96 22.78 -4.83 0.15
N ARG A 97 23.57 -5.42 -0.75
CA ARG A 97 24.38 -4.73 -1.75
C ARG A 97 23.48 -3.87 -2.65
N CYS A 98 23.10 -2.69 -2.18
CA CYS A 98 22.57 -1.63 -3.03
C CYS A 98 23.74 -1.18 -3.89
N LYS A 99 23.85 -1.74 -5.10
CA LYS A 99 24.65 -1.09 -6.14
C LYS A 99 23.92 0.21 -6.43
N THR A 100 24.38 1.29 -5.81
CA THR A 100 24.06 2.64 -6.23
C THR A 100 24.44 2.74 -7.71
N GLY A 101 23.43 2.72 -8.57
CA GLY A 101 23.61 3.05 -9.97
C GLY A 101 24.15 4.46 -10.06
N SER A 102 25.35 4.58 -10.64
CA SER A 102 25.94 5.83 -11.10
C SER A 102 24.89 6.62 -11.88
N ARG A 103 24.38 7.70 -11.30
CA ARG A 103 23.70 8.74 -12.07
C ARG A 103 24.81 9.49 -12.83
N ASN A 104 24.88 9.29 -14.14
CA ASN A 104 25.43 10.29 -15.04
C ASN A 104 24.45 11.46 -15.14
#